data_AF-A0A975FBI8-F1
#
_entry.id   AF-A0A975FBI8-F1
#
_cell.length_a   1.000
_cell.length_b   1.000
_cell.length_c   1.000
_cell.angle_alpha   90.00
_cell.angle_beta   90.00
_cell.angle_gamma   90.00
#
_symmetry.space_group_name_H-M   'P 1'
#
loop_
_entity.id
_entity.type
_entity.pdbx_description
1 polymer ?
#
loop_
_entity_poly.entity_id
_entity_poly.type
_entity_poly.pdbx_seq_one_letter_code
_entity_poly.pdbx_strand_id
1 'polypeptide(L)'
;MKINLSATTLLTICCMIAFPAYANNAATCEIYAKDAVGDNNLATRLGCGFANSNARWQSNYNNHYGWCLSTSSAALVSESAARDADMRPCQVKATQCETYAEQAVRQFNRNKQLGCGFSLATQPTGRWMDNHRGHYDWCMKAKPEWLTSEAKARTDGLTRCISQ
;
A
#
# COMPACT_ATOMS: atom_id res chain seq x y z
N MET A 1 -50.05 6.98 -61.26
CA MET A 1 -48.65 7.35 -61.49
C MET A 1 -47.89 7.15 -60.18
N LYS A 2 -46.98 6.18 -60.10
CA LYS A 2 -46.19 5.86 -58.90
C LYS A 2 -44.90 6.68 -58.93
N ILE A 3 -44.55 7.34 -57.83
CA ILE A 3 -43.25 8.00 -57.67
C ILE A 3 -42.53 7.24 -56.55
N ASN A 4 -41.50 6.49 -56.92
CA ASN A 4 -40.52 5.93 -56.00
C ASN A 4 -39.36 6.92 -55.91
N LEU A 5 -38.95 7.33 -54.71
CA LEU A 5 -37.63 7.93 -54.48
C LEU A 5 -36.92 7.14 -53.38
N SER A 6 -35.80 6.55 -53.75
CA SER A 6 -34.95 5.67 -52.93
C SER A 6 -34.13 6.47 -51.92
N ALA A 7 -34.07 5.98 -50.67
CA ALA A 7 -33.16 6.49 -49.66
C ALA A 7 -31.74 5.95 -49.92
N THR A 8 -30.79 6.83 -50.24
CA THR A 8 -29.38 6.51 -50.39
C THR A 8 -28.69 6.54 -49.02
N THR A 9 -28.31 5.37 -48.52
CA THR A 9 -27.50 5.20 -47.30
C THR A 9 -26.04 5.56 -47.59
N LEU A 10 -25.53 6.66 -47.00
CA LEU A 10 -24.09 6.94 -47.00
C LEU A 10 -23.40 6.07 -45.94
N LEU A 11 -22.61 5.10 -46.38
CA LEU A 11 -21.76 4.28 -45.52
C LEU A 11 -20.44 5.02 -45.27
N THR A 12 -20.36 5.79 -44.18
CA THR A 12 -19.09 6.42 -43.76
C THR A 12 -18.14 5.35 -43.25
N ILE A 13 -17.17 4.97 -44.08
CA ILE A 13 -16.05 4.10 -43.70
C ILE A 13 -15.15 4.89 -42.75
N CYS A 14 -15.35 4.66 -41.44
CA CYS A 14 -14.42 5.10 -40.41
C CYS A 14 -13.15 4.25 -40.53
N CYS A 15 -12.16 4.75 -41.27
CA CYS A 15 -10.84 4.15 -41.36
C CYS A 15 -10.18 4.31 -39.98
N MET A 16 -10.33 3.31 -39.11
CA MET A 16 -9.62 3.27 -37.83
C MET A 16 -8.13 3.12 -38.13
N ILE A 17 -7.40 4.23 -38.03
CA ILE A 17 -5.95 4.24 -38.08
C ILE A 17 -5.49 3.55 -36.79
N ALA A 18 -5.24 2.24 -36.87
CA ALA A 18 -4.63 1.51 -35.78
C ALA A 18 -3.17 1.95 -35.68
N PHE A 19 -2.86 2.82 -34.72
CA PHE A 19 -1.47 3.13 -34.39
C PHE A 19 -0.81 1.86 -33.85
N PRO A 20 0.39 1.48 -34.33
CA PRO A 20 1.10 0.36 -33.77
C PRO A 20 1.42 0.65 -32.30
N ALA A 21 0.91 -0.19 -31.40
CA ALA A 21 1.41 -0.23 -30.04
C ALA A 21 2.85 -0.77 -30.10
N TYR A 22 3.84 0.10 -29.93
CA TYR A 22 5.22 -0.34 -29.85
C TYR A 22 5.40 -1.21 -28.61
N ALA A 23 5.89 -2.43 -28.81
CA ALA A 23 6.37 -3.27 -27.74
C ALA A 23 7.54 -2.57 -27.04
N ASN A 24 7.62 -2.69 -25.73
CA ASN A 24 8.72 -2.12 -24.96
C ASN A 24 10.04 -2.82 -25.33
N ASN A 25 11.14 -2.07 -25.34
CA ASN A 25 12.46 -2.66 -25.59
C ASN A 25 12.98 -3.40 -24.35
N ALA A 26 13.95 -4.31 -24.57
CA ALA A 26 14.53 -5.13 -23.52
C ALA A 26 15.07 -4.33 -22.33
N ALA A 27 15.84 -3.27 -22.58
CA ALA A 27 16.45 -2.45 -21.52
C ALA A 27 15.39 -1.78 -20.63
N THR A 28 14.32 -1.25 -21.22
CA THR A 28 13.17 -0.70 -20.47
C THR A 28 12.51 -1.77 -19.61
N CYS A 29 12.33 -2.98 -20.14
CA CYS A 29 11.72 -4.07 -19.40
C CYS A 29 12.60 -4.64 -18.30
N GLU A 30 13.92 -4.62 -18.44
CA GLU A 30 14.84 -5.00 -17.37
C GLU A 30 14.73 -4.07 -16.15
N ILE A 31 14.62 -2.77 -16.40
CA ILE A 31 14.45 -1.75 -15.35
C ILE A 31 13.11 -1.98 -14.64
N TYR A 32 12.02 -2.02 -15.41
CA TYR A 32 10.69 -2.25 -14.86
C TYR A 32 10.61 -3.52 -14.01
N ALA A 33 11.16 -4.63 -14.50
CA ALA A 33 11.09 -5.90 -13.78
C ALA A 33 11.90 -5.89 -12.47
N LYS A 34 13.03 -5.18 -12.42
CA LYS A 34 13.79 -4.97 -11.17
C LYS A 34 13.00 -4.12 -10.18
N ASP A 35 12.43 -3.02 -10.66
CA ASP A 35 11.66 -2.09 -9.82
C ASP A 35 10.40 -2.77 -9.25
N ALA A 36 9.65 -3.52 -10.08
CA ALA A 36 8.47 -4.24 -9.65
C ALA A 36 8.76 -5.29 -8.55
N VAL A 37 9.89 -6.00 -8.65
CA VAL A 37 10.35 -6.91 -7.59
C VAL A 37 10.80 -6.13 -6.35
N GLY A 38 11.54 -5.03 -6.54
CA GLY A 38 12.00 -4.15 -5.47
C GLY A 38 10.84 -3.60 -4.64
N ASP A 39 9.81 -3.12 -5.30
CA ASP A 39 8.58 -2.64 -4.70
C ASP A 39 7.83 -3.73 -3.96
N ASN A 40 7.68 -4.94 -4.54
CA ASN A 40 7.04 -6.07 -3.84
C ASN A 40 7.81 -6.43 -2.57
N ASN A 41 9.15 -6.42 -2.62
CA ASN A 41 9.98 -6.70 -1.47
C ASN A 41 9.84 -5.61 -0.41
N LEU A 42 9.79 -4.33 -0.81
CA LEU A 42 9.54 -3.23 0.11
C LEU A 42 8.15 -3.34 0.73
N ALA A 43 7.12 -3.59 -0.06
CA ALA A 43 5.75 -3.79 0.40
C ALA A 43 5.67 -4.93 1.42
N THR A 44 6.37 -6.04 1.17
CA THR A 44 6.49 -7.18 2.10
C THR A 44 7.13 -6.75 3.42
N ARG A 45 8.25 -6.01 3.38
CA ARG A 45 8.95 -5.53 4.58
C ARG A 45 8.10 -4.58 5.43
N LEU A 46 7.36 -3.69 4.77
CA LEU A 46 6.46 -2.74 5.44
C LEU A 46 5.17 -3.40 5.94
N GLY A 47 4.86 -4.63 5.52
CA GLY A 47 3.60 -5.29 5.87
C GLY A 47 2.39 -4.73 5.12
N CYS A 48 2.59 -4.23 3.90
CA CYS A 48 1.50 -3.81 3.02
C CYS A 48 0.67 -5.03 2.61
N GLY A 49 -0.65 -4.96 2.79
CA GLY A 49 -1.55 -6.10 2.54
C GLY A 49 -1.63 -6.59 1.10
N PHE A 50 -1.17 -5.80 0.12
CA PHE A 50 -1.13 -6.19 -1.29
C PHE A 50 0.16 -6.95 -1.68
N ALA A 51 1.18 -6.99 -0.83
CA ALA A 51 2.42 -7.69 -1.13
C ALA A 51 2.18 -9.19 -1.33
N ASN A 52 2.78 -9.79 -2.36
CA ASN A 52 2.63 -11.21 -2.71
C ASN A 52 1.17 -11.67 -2.90
N SER A 53 0.25 -10.75 -3.20
CA SER A 53 -1.18 -11.06 -3.25
C SER A 53 -1.67 -11.50 -4.63
N ASN A 54 -0.96 -11.15 -5.71
CA ASN A 54 -1.37 -11.43 -7.09
C ASN A 54 -0.20 -11.30 -8.08
N ALA A 55 -0.48 -11.51 -9.38
CA ALA A 55 0.53 -11.47 -10.45
C ALA A 55 1.24 -10.11 -10.60
N ARG A 56 0.62 -9.01 -10.18
CA ARG A 56 1.17 -7.64 -10.20
C ARG A 56 2.13 -7.39 -9.03
N TRP A 57 1.86 -8.02 -7.89
CA TRP A 57 2.65 -7.91 -6.65
C TRP A 57 3.27 -9.25 -6.29
N GLN A 58 4.42 -9.54 -6.89
CA GLN A 58 5.14 -10.80 -6.72
C GLN A 58 6.65 -10.61 -6.99
N SER A 59 7.48 -11.57 -6.55
CA SER A 59 8.96 -11.48 -6.52
C SER A 59 9.70 -12.12 -7.70
N ASN A 60 9.00 -12.75 -8.64
CA ASN A 60 9.52 -13.32 -9.87
C ASN A 60 9.73 -12.25 -10.96
N TYR A 61 11.02 -11.95 -11.17
CA TYR A 61 11.50 -11.04 -12.21
C TYR A 61 11.02 -11.43 -13.62
N ASN A 62 11.09 -12.71 -13.99
CA ASN A 62 10.77 -13.16 -15.36
C ASN A 62 9.31 -12.92 -15.73
N ASN A 63 8.40 -13.01 -14.75
CA ASN A 63 6.98 -12.70 -14.96
C ASN A 63 6.78 -11.23 -15.31
N HIS A 64 7.44 -10.32 -14.58
CA HIS A 64 7.36 -8.87 -14.84
C HIS A 64 8.03 -8.50 -16.16
N TYR A 65 9.20 -9.08 -16.42
CA TYR A 65 9.94 -8.87 -17.65
C TYR A 65 9.15 -9.34 -18.88
N GLY A 66 8.60 -10.56 -18.82
CA GLY A 66 7.77 -11.12 -19.88
C GLY A 66 6.48 -10.33 -20.13
N TRP A 67 5.81 -9.88 -19.06
CA TRP A 67 4.65 -9.01 -19.19
C TRP A 67 5.01 -7.70 -19.90
N CYS A 68 6.11 -7.04 -19.51
CA CYS A 68 6.55 -5.78 -20.11
C CYS A 68 6.84 -5.90 -21.61
N LEU A 69 7.46 -7.01 -22.04
CA LEU A 69 7.74 -7.25 -23.46
C LEU A 69 6.46 -7.43 -24.29
N SER A 70 5.39 -7.93 -23.67
CA SER A 70 4.11 -8.19 -24.35
C SER A 70 3.15 -7.01 -24.36
N THR A 71 3.44 -5.95 -23.59
CA THR A 71 2.54 -4.81 -23.39
C THR A 71 3.00 -3.57 -24.16
N SER A 72 2.10 -2.58 -24.27
CA SER A 72 2.43 -1.29 -24.88
C SER A 72 3.18 -0.37 -23.90
N SER A 73 3.93 0.60 -24.43
CA SER A 73 4.56 1.61 -23.55
C SER A 73 3.56 2.42 -22.74
N ALA A 74 2.37 2.70 -23.29
CA ALA A 74 1.31 3.39 -22.55
C ALA A 74 0.81 2.56 -21.36
N ALA A 75 0.66 1.23 -21.54
CA ALA A 75 0.28 0.33 -20.47
C ALA A 75 1.38 0.20 -19.40
N LEU A 76 2.66 0.17 -19.81
CA LEU A 76 3.79 0.17 -18.88
C LEU A 76 3.81 1.44 -18.00
N VAL A 77 3.63 2.62 -18.60
CA VAL A 77 3.55 3.89 -17.85
C VAL A 77 2.37 3.89 -16.88
N SER A 78 1.20 3.40 -17.34
CA SER A 78 0.02 3.29 -16.48
C SER A 78 0.24 2.32 -15.32
N GLU A 79 0.95 1.21 -15.53
CA GLU A 79 1.28 0.25 -14.48
C GLU A 79 2.22 0.85 -13.45
N SER A 80 3.29 1.52 -13.87
CA SER A 80 4.20 2.21 -12.94
C SER A 80 3.46 3.24 -12.07
N ALA A 81 2.60 4.06 -12.68
CA ALA A 81 1.78 5.04 -11.95
C ALA A 81 0.82 4.36 -10.95
N ALA A 82 0.22 3.24 -11.34
CA ALA A 82 -0.63 2.47 -10.45
C ALA A 82 0.16 1.87 -9.27
N ARG A 83 1.41 1.44 -9.49
CA ARG A 83 2.27 0.88 -8.42
C ARG A 83 2.64 1.96 -7.40
N ASP A 84 2.98 3.15 -7.88
CA ASP A 84 3.22 4.32 -7.03
C ASP A 84 1.97 4.69 -6.20
N ALA A 85 0.79 4.60 -6.82
CA ALA A 85 -0.48 4.89 -6.15
C ALA A 85 -0.79 3.88 -5.02
N ASP A 86 -0.43 2.61 -5.18
CA ASP A 86 -0.56 1.58 -4.14
C ASP A 86 0.51 1.74 -3.04
N MET A 87 1.77 2.02 -3.42
CA MET A 87 2.91 2.09 -2.49
C MET A 87 2.85 3.30 -1.56
N ARG A 88 2.55 4.48 -2.10
CA ARG A 88 2.57 5.74 -1.36
C ARG A 88 1.74 5.71 -0.07
N PRO A 89 0.45 5.31 -0.06
CA PRO A 89 -0.32 5.25 1.17
C PRO A 89 0.23 4.23 2.16
N CYS A 90 0.78 3.10 1.69
CA CYS A 90 1.39 2.12 2.58
C CYS A 90 2.66 2.66 3.24
N GLN A 91 3.54 3.35 2.49
CA GLN A 91 4.74 3.97 3.04
C GLN A 91 4.41 5.03 4.08
N VAL A 92 3.41 5.89 3.81
CA VAL A 92 2.95 6.89 4.79
C VAL A 92 2.43 6.21 6.05
N LYS A 93 1.62 5.16 5.92
CA LYS A 93 1.12 4.40 7.07
C LYS A 93 2.25 3.74 7.85
N ALA A 94 3.23 3.15 7.18
CA ALA A 94 4.38 2.53 7.82
C ALA A 94 5.17 3.52 8.67
N THR A 95 5.42 4.73 8.17
CA THR A 95 6.08 5.80 8.95
C THR A 95 5.27 6.22 10.18
N GLN A 96 3.95 6.33 10.04
CA GLN A 96 3.05 6.62 11.17
C GLN A 96 3.08 5.50 12.22
N CYS A 97 3.09 4.26 11.77
CA CYS A 97 3.15 3.09 12.63
C CYS A 97 4.48 2.93 13.35
N GLU A 98 5.58 3.31 12.71
CA GLU A 98 6.90 3.39 13.37
C GLU A 98 6.86 4.41 14.51
N THR A 99 6.38 5.62 14.22
CA THR A 99 6.25 6.70 15.22
C THR A 99 5.37 6.26 16.40
N TYR A 100 4.25 5.61 16.12
CA TYR A 100 3.35 5.08 17.15
C TYR A 100 4.04 4.00 18.00
N ALA A 101 4.70 3.04 17.36
CA ALA A 101 5.34 1.93 18.05
C ALA A 101 6.43 2.40 19.02
N GLU A 102 7.25 3.36 18.59
CA GLU A 102 8.22 4.01 19.46
C GLU A 102 7.57 4.75 20.64
N GLN A 103 6.52 5.54 20.37
CA GLN A 103 5.79 6.27 21.42
C GLN A 103 5.18 5.31 22.43
N ALA A 104 4.62 4.19 21.96
CA ALA A 104 4.02 3.18 22.81
C ALA A 104 5.07 2.57 23.76
N VAL A 105 6.24 2.19 23.26
CA VAL A 105 7.33 1.67 24.10
C VAL A 105 7.82 2.73 25.10
N ARG A 106 8.02 3.99 24.66
CA ARG A 106 8.41 5.09 25.56
C ARG A 106 7.41 5.29 26.69
N GLN A 107 6.11 5.29 26.36
CA GLN A 107 5.03 5.41 27.34
C GLN A 107 4.99 4.21 28.30
N PHE A 108 5.27 3.00 27.81
CA PHE A 108 5.36 1.81 28.67
C PHE A 108 6.50 1.93 29.68
N ASN A 109 7.67 2.40 29.25
CA ASN A 109 8.80 2.66 30.13
C ASN A 109 8.49 3.77 31.14
N ARG A 110 7.78 4.83 30.74
CA ARG A 110 7.32 5.88 31.66
C ARG A 110 6.34 5.34 32.70
N ASN A 111 5.41 4.49 32.29
CA ASN A 111 4.48 3.78 33.19
C ASN A 111 5.24 2.96 34.25
N LYS A 112 6.32 2.24 33.86
CA LYS A 112 7.19 1.52 34.80
C LYS A 112 7.89 2.45 35.77
N GLN A 113 8.49 3.54 35.27
CA GLN A 113 9.22 4.53 36.09
C GLN A 113 8.32 5.21 37.13
N LEU A 114 7.06 5.45 36.78
CA LEU A 114 6.08 6.08 37.66
C LEU A 114 5.36 5.09 38.60
N GLY A 115 5.58 3.79 38.44
CA GLY A 115 4.89 2.79 39.26
C GLY A 115 3.38 2.69 39.01
N CYS A 116 2.89 3.05 37.81
CA CYS A 116 1.44 3.07 37.54
C CYS A 116 0.80 1.67 37.49
N GLY A 117 1.59 0.59 37.43
CA GLY A 117 1.11 -0.78 37.47
C GLY A 117 0.48 -1.31 36.18
N PHE A 118 0.51 -0.57 35.06
CA PHE A 118 -0.02 -1.07 33.79
C PHE A 118 0.92 -2.12 33.17
N SER A 119 0.37 -3.26 32.82
CA SER A 119 1.09 -4.40 32.25
C SER A 119 0.14 -5.32 31.50
N LEU A 120 0.66 -6.37 30.85
CA LEU A 120 -0.17 -7.43 30.29
C LEU A 120 -0.99 -8.18 31.36
N ALA A 121 -0.50 -8.27 32.60
CA ALA A 121 -1.22 -8.94 33.69
C ALA A 121 -2.42 -8.11 34.19
N THR A 122 -2.29 -6.78 34.18
CA THR A 122 -3.35 -5.87 34.66
C THR A 122 -4.25 -5.36 33.52
N GLN A 123 -3.75 -5.36 32.28
CA GLN A 123 -4.45 -4.93 31.07
C GLN A 123 -4.04 -5.84 29.89
N PRO A 124 -4.69 -7.01 29.72
CA PRO A 124 -4.26 -8.05 28.77
C PRO A 124 -4.53 -7.71 27.29
N THR A 125 -4.88 -6.47 26.97
CA THR A 125 -5.17 -6.02 25.60
C THR A 125 -3.92 -5.78 24.74
N GLY A 126 -2.72 -5.99 25.29
CA GLY A 126 -1.47 -5.72 24.56
C GLY A 126 -1.04 -4.25 24.55
N ARG A 127 -1.85 -3.34 25.11
CA ARG A 127 -1.54 -1.91 25.21
C ARG A 127 -0.19 -1.70 25.90
N TRP A 128 0.00 -2.22 27.10
CA TRP A 128 1.20 -1.93 27.89
C TRP A 128 2.21 -3.07 27.79
N MET A 129 3.08 -3.01 26.78
CA MET A 129 4.18 -3.95 26.58
C MET A 129 5.40 -3.31 25.91
N ASP A 130 6.59 -3.88 26.17
CA ASP A 130 7.88 -3.49 25.60
C ASP A 130 8.18 -4.28 24.33
N ASN A 131 7.31 -4.14 23.33
CA ASN A 131 7.47 -4.83 22.06
C ASN A 131 7.10 -3.87 20.92
N HIS A 132 8.13 -3.20 20.42
CA HIS A 132 8.04 -2.28 19.30
C HIS A 132 7.37 -2.92 18.08
N ARG A 133 7.83 -4.11 17.69
CA ARG A 133 7.32 -4.82 16.51
C ARG A 133 5.83 -5.15 16.65
N GLY A 134 5.40 -5.56 17.84
CA GLY A 134 3.99 -5.83 18.11
C GLY A 134 3.10 -4.60 17.94
N HIS A 135 3.55 -3.42 18.40
CA HIS A 135 2.83 -2.17 18.19
C HIS A 135 2.79 -1.76 16.71
N TYR A 136 3.90 -1.93 15.99
CA TYR A 136 3.98 -1.66 14.55
C TYR A 136 3.01 -2.56 13.77
N ASP A 137 3.06 -3.87 13.99
CA ASP A 137 2.24 -4.86 13.29
C ASP A 137 0.74 -4.67 13.56
N TRP A 138 0.39 -4.30 14.80
CA TRP A 138 -0.98 -3.92 15.12
C TRP A 138 -1.41 -2.67 14.34
N CYS A 139 -0.58 -1.62 14.33
CA CYS A 139 -0.89 -0.37 13.65
C CYS A 139 -1.07 -0.56 12.14
N MET A 140 -0.24 -1.39 11.49
CA MET A 140 -0.37 -1.67 10.06
C MET A 140 -1.73 -2.28 9.71
N LYS A 141 -2.38 -2.99 10.64
CA LYS A 141 -3.72 -3.57 10.48
C LYS A 141 -4.83 -2.68 11.04
N ALA A 142 -4.52 -1.74 11.92
CA ALA A 142 -5.49 -0.86 12.54
C ALA A 142 -6.11 0.10 11.52
N LYS A 143 -7.38 0.45 11.75
CA LYS A 143 -8.03 1.57 11.07
C LYS A 143 -7.51 2.90 11.63
N PRO A 144 -7.46 3.99 10.84
CA PRO A 144 -6.96 5.28 11.33
C PRO A 144 -7.61 5.76 12.63
N GLU A 145 -8.93 5.60 12.76
CA GLU A 145 -9.68 5.98 13.97
C GLU A 145 -9.26 5.19 15.21
N TRP A 146 -8.87 3.91 15.03
CA TRP A 146 -8.37 3.09 16.14
C TRP A 146 -7.02 3.58 16.61
N LEU A 147 -6.12 3.96 15.71
CA LEU A 147 -4.80 4.50 16.05
C LEU A 147 -4.93 5.79 16.88
N THR A 148 -5.80 6.72 16.47
CA THR A 148 -6.05 7.95 17.22
C THR A 148 -6.64 7.66 18.60
N SER A 149 -7.65 6.79 18.67
CA SER A 149 -8.28 6.41 19.94
C SER A 149 -7.30 5.70 20.89
N GLU A 150 -6.40 4.88 20.33
CA GLU A 150 -5.40 4.13 21.07
C GLU A 150 -4.36 5.09 21.66
N ALA A 151 -3.79 5.98 20.85
CA ALA A 151 -2.84 6.99 21.29
C ALA A 151 -3.43 7.88 22.40
N LYS A 152 -4.70 8.28 22.26
CA LYS A 152 -5.39 9.06 23.30
C LYS A 152 -5.55 8.28 24.59
N ALA A 153 -6.02 7.04 24.52
CA ALA A 153 -6.25 6.21 25.71
C ALA A 153 -4.96 5.94 26.49
N ARG A 154 -3.81 5.80 25.81
CA ARG A 154 -2.49 5.69 26.45
C ARG A 154 -2.08 6.97 27.17
N THR A 155 -2.23 8.11 26.49
CA THR A 155 -1.93 9.44 27.06
C THR A 155 -2.80 9.70 28.28
N ASP A 156 -4.11 9.51 28.17
CA ASP A 156 -5.05 9.68 29.29
C ASP A 156 -4.71 8.75 30.47
N GLY A 157 -4.30 7.51 30.19
CA GLY A 157 -3.88 6.55 31.21
C GLY A 157 -2.67 7.02 32.00
N LEU A 158 -1.64 7.53 31.31
CA LEU A 158 -0.46 8.11 31.97
C LEU A 158 -0.78 9.40 32.71
N THR A 159 -1.57 10.30 32.13
CA THR A 159 -2.00 11.54 32.80
C THR A 159 -2.69 11.24 34.11
N ARG A 160 -3.62 10.27 34.13
CA ARG A 160 -4.30 9.85 35.37
C ARG A 160 -3.36 9.25 36.39
N CYS A 161 -2.31 8.54 35.98
CA CYS A 161 -1.30 8.03 36.91
C CYS A 161 -0.47 9.16 37.53
N ILE A 162 -0.10 10.16 36.73
CA ILE A 162 0.71 11.30 37.20
C ILE A 162 -0.08 12.20 38.16
N SER A 163 -1.41 12.26 38.02
CA SER A 163 -2.27 13.09 38.86
C SER A 163 -2.73 12.42 40.16
N GLN A 164 -2.30 11.20 40.45
CA GLN A 164 -2.57 10.48 41.70
C GLN A 164 -1.43 10.72 42.69
#